data_AF-A0A2Z6GBG7-F1
#
_entry.id   AF-A0A2Z6GBG7-F1
#
_cell.length_a   1.000
_cell.length_b   1.000
_cell.length_c   1.000
_cell.angle_alpha   90.00
_cell.angle_beta   90.00
_cell.angle_gamma   90.00
#
_symmetry.space_group_name_H-M   'P 1'
#
loop_
_entity.id
_entity.type
_entity.pdbx_description
1 polymer ?
#
loop_
_entity_poly.entity_id
_entity_poly.type
_entity_poly.pdbx_seq_one_letter_code
_entity_poly.pdbx_strand_id
1 'polypeptide(L)'
;MKNLDHSAVLRIHPTAVPNKDFYVRIVAEGGLPELVWLSPELPEPSSTELETAIAAEQAVIKTAAYLGQRAAEYPALTDYIDAQVKKASNDPVVQQAGREQEAAYLNACLSIKQKYPKGDKS
;
A
#
# COMPACT_ATOMS: atom_id res chain seq x y z
N MET A 1 4.98 -7.69 21.20
CA MET A 1 5.11 -7.74 19.72
C MET A 1 3.80 -8.21 19.08
N LYS A 2 2.96 -7.30 18.58
CA LYS A 2 1.74 -7.66 17.83
C LYS A 2 2.13 -7.86 16.36
N ASN A 3 1.64 -8.92 15.71
CA ASN A 3 1.87 -9.23 14.29
C ASN A 3 3.29 -9.71 13.91
N LEU A 4 3.99 -10.43 14.81
CA LEU A 4 5.16 -11.19 14.39
C LEU A 4 4.73 -12.29 13.40
N ASP A 5 5.44 -12.38 12.28
CA ASP A 5 5.30 -13.42 11.27
C ASP A 5 6.67 -13.83 10.70
N HIS A 6 6.68 -14.75 9.74
CA HIS A 6 7.93 -15.18 9.10
C HIS A 6 8.62 -14.05 8.32
N SER A 7 7.88 -13.12 7.71
CA SER A 7 8.48 -12.05 6.92
C SER A 7 9.26 -11.06 7.79
N ALA A 8 8.78 -10.76 9.00
CA ALA A 8 9.54 -9.94 9.95
C ALA A 8 10.92 -10.55 10.26
N VAL A 9 10.98 -11.86 10.49
CA VAL A 9 12.25 -12.58 10.75
C VAL A 9 13.13 -12.61 9.50
N LEU A 10 12.56 -12.90 8.33
CA LEU A 10 13.31 -12.98 7.07
C LEU A 10 13.83 -11.63 6.57
N ARG A 11 13.25 -10.50 7.01
CA ARG A 11 13.83 -9.17 6.74
C ARG A 11 15.14 -8.95 7.50
N ILE A 12 15.27 -9.54 8.69
CA ILE A 12 16.47 -9.44 9.54
C ILE A 12 17.50 -10.49 9.13
N HIS A 13 17.05 -11.73 8.89
CA HIS A 13 17.88 -12.84 8.41
C HIS A 13 17.31 -13.43 7.11
N PRO A 14 17.65 -12.86 5.94
CA PRO A 14 17.16 -13.33 4.65
C PRO A 14 17.55 -14.76 4.29
N THR A 15 18.59 -15.29 4.93
CA THR A 15 19.09 -16.66 4.71
C THR A 15 18.55 -17.68 5.71
N ALA A 16 17.81 -17.24 6.73
CA ALA A 16 17.18 -18.16 7.68
C ALA A 16 16.07 -18.96 6.99
N VAL A 17 15.93 -20.24 7.35
CA VAL A 17 14.94 -21.15 6.77
C VAL A 17 13.80 -21.39 7.77
N PRO A 18 12.55 -21.03 7.46
CA PRO A 18 11.40 -21.33 8.30
C PRO A 18 11.25 -22.83 8.56
N ASN A 19 10.85 -23.20 9.77
CA ASN A 19 10.76 -24.58 10.30
C ASN A 19 12.09 -25.35 10.39
N LYS A 20 13.23 -24.69 10.13
CA LYS A 20 14.58 -25.23 10.38
C LYS A 20 15.33 -24.34 11.35
N ASP A 21 15.47 -23.06 11.00
CA ASP A 21 16.21 -22.06 11.77
C ASP A 21 15.31 -21.33 12.79
N PHE A 22 14.01 -21.29 12.54
CA PHE A 22 13.03 -20.70 13.45
C PHE A 22 11.60 -21.15 13.10
N TYR A 23 10.65 -20.95 14.01
CA TYR A 23 9.23 -20.94 13.70
C TYR A 23 8.50 -19.88 14.53
N VAL A 24 7.37 -19.38 14.03
CA VAL A 24 6.50 -18.47 14.77
C VAL A 24 5.30 -19.25 15.28
N ARG A 25 5.12 -19.29 16.60
CA ARG A 25 3.98 -19.98 17.23
C ARG A 25 2.93 -18.98 17.68
N ILE A 26 1.66 -19.34 17.48
CA ILE A 26 0.54 -18.62 18.07
C ILE A 26 0.24 -19.26 19.43
N VAL A 27 0.40 -18.50 20.51
CA VAL A 27 -0.01 -18.95 21.84
C VAL A 27 -1.54 -18.96 21.89
N ALA A 28 -2.14 -20.01 22.46
CA ALA A 28 -3.59 -20.26 22.44
C ALA A 28 -4.47 -19.06 22.87
N GLU A 29 -5.75 -19.09 22.47
CA GLU A 29 -6.80 -18.06 22.59
C GLU A 29 -6.35 -16.69 23.13
N GLY A 30 -6.03 -15.78 22.20
CA GLY A 30 -5.72 -14.37 22.50
C GLY A 30 -4.25 -14.07 22.77
N GLY A 31 -3.38 -15.09 22.75
CA GLY A 31 -1.94 -14.92 22.89
C GLY A 31 -1.29 -14.16 21.73
N LEU A 32 -0.19 -13.46 22.02
CA LEU A 32 0.64 -12.85 20.98
C LEU A 32 1.49 -13.92 20.29
N PRO A 33 1.82 -13.73 18.99
CA PRO A 33 2.77 -14.60 18.32
C PRO A 33 4.15 -14.51 18.99
N GLU A 34 4.81 -15.65 19.12
CA GLU A 34 6.11 -15.81 19.75
C GLU A 34 7.10 -16.42 18.77
N LEU A 35 8.31 -15.85 18.73
CA LEU A 35 9.42 -16.39 17.95
C LEU A 35 10.03 -17.55 18.74
N VAL A 36 10.18 -18.70 18.11
CA VAL A 36 11.04 -19.77 18.60
C VAL A 36 12.25 -19.85 17.68
N TRP A 37 13.41 -19.50 18.23
CA TRP A 37 14.69 -19.54 17.52
C TRP A 37 15.36 -20.91 17.68
N LEU A 38 15.79 -21.49 16.57
CA LEU A 38 16.42 -22.81 16.52
C LEU A 38 17.82 -22.78 15.87
N SER A 39 18.18 -21.67 15.21
CA SER A 39 19.42 -21.60 14.44
C SER A 39 20.64 -21.53 15.36
N PRO A 40 21.60 -22.45 15.21
CA PRO A 40 22.88 -22.38 15.93
C PRO A 40 23.90 -21.49 15.20
N GLU A 41 23.67 -21.19 13.93
CA GLU A 41 24.61 -20.45 13.06
C GLU A 41 24.29 -18.96 12.98
N LEU A 42 23.01 -18.61 13.14
CA LEU A 42 22.53 -17.24 13.05
C LEU A 42 22.16 -16.72 14.45
N PRO A 43 22.50 -15.47 14.79
CA PRO A 43 22.10 -14.88 16.05
C PRO A 43 20.57 -14.74 16.12
N GLU A 44 20.01 -14.91 17.31
CA GLU A 44 18.58 -14.65 17.52
C GLU A 44 18.28 -13.15 17.35
N PRO A 45 17.26 -12.77 16.56
CA PRO A 45 16.84 -11.39 16.45
C PRO A 45 16.42 -10.80 17.79
N SER A 46 16.88 -9.59 18.09
CA SER A 46 16.37 -8.87 19.27
C SER A 46 14.92 -8.42 19.07
N SER A 47 14.20 -8.22 20.18
CA SER A 47 12.83 -7.69 20.14
C SER A 47 12.75 -6.35 19.39
N THR A 48 13.77 -5.50 19.52
CA THR A 48 13.82 -4.19 18.85
C THR A 48 13.98 -4.32 17.33
N GLU A 49 14.80 -5.25 16.86
CA GLU A 49 14.94 -5.52 15.43
C GLU A 49 13.64 -6.06 14.84
N LEU A 50 12.98 -6.98 15.55
CA LEU A 50 11.69 -7.53 15.14
C LEU A 50 10.60 -6.44 15.09
N GLU A 51 10.51 -5.59 16.12
CA GLU A 51 9.55 -4.48 16.13
C GLU A 51 9.80 -3.49 15.00
N THR A 52 11.07 -3.20 14.69
CA THR A 52 11.45 -2.35 13.56
C THR A 52 11.07 -2.97 12.21
N ALA A 53 11.32 -4.27 12.03
CA ALA A 53 10.96 -4.99 10.81
C ALA A 53 9.44 -5.04 10.60
N ILE A 54 8.68 -5.31 11.67
CA ILE A 54 7.21 -5.31 11.66
C ILE A 54 6.69 -3.90 11.32
N ALA A 55 7.22 -2.86 11.95
CA ALA A 55 6.80 -1.48 11.69
C ALA A 55 7.06 -1.06 10.23
N ALA A 56 8.21 -1.44 9.67
CA ALA A 56 8.53 -1.19 8.27
C ALA A 56 7.56 -1.90 7.31
N GLU A 57 7.23 -3.15 7.58
CA GLU A 57 6.24 -3.92 6.82
C GLU A 57 4.84 -3.30 6.89
N GLN A 58 4.39 -2.94 8.09
CA GLN A 58 3.10 -2.27 8.27
C GLN A 58 3.05 -0.92 7.56
N ALA A 59 4.14 -0.16 7.53
CA ALA A 59 4.21 1.08 6.77
C ALA A 59 4.02 0.84 5.26
N VAL A 60 4.67 -0.18 4.69
CA VAL A 60 4.50 -0.56 3.28
C VAL A 60 3.08 -0.99 2.98
N ILE A 61 2.49 -1.87 3.79
CA ILE A 61 1.10 -2.34 3.64
C ILE A 61 0.13 -1.15 3.70
N LYS A 62 0.32 -0.26 4.68
CA LYS A 62 -0.53 0.94 4.85
C LYS A 62 -0.41 1.86 3.64
N THR A 63 0.79 2.10 3.13
CA THR A 63 1.00 2.91 1.92
C THR A 63 0.37 2.26 0.69
N ALA A 64 0.51 0.94 0.51
CA ALA A 64 -0.09 0.22 -0.61
C ALA A 64 -1.63 0.26 -0.56
N ALA A 65 -2.23 0.00 0.61
CA ALA A 65 -3.67 0.09 0.82
C ALA A 65 -4.19 1.51 0.55
N TYR A 66 -3.44 2.53 0.99
CA TYR A 66 -3.75 3.93 0.74
C TYR A 66 -3.73 4.28 -0.76
N LEU A 67 -2.73 3.80 -1.50
CA LEU A 67 -2.66 3.97 -2.95
C LEU A 67 -3.81 3.24 -3.66
N GLY A 68 -4.18 2.05 -3.18
CA GLY A 68 -5.31 1.27 -3.70
C GLY A 68 -6.65 1.99 -3.54
N GLN A 69 -6.93 2.56 -2.35
CA GLN A 69 -8.15 3.36 -2.11
C GLN A 69 -8.23 4.54 -3.05
N ARG A 70 -7.11 5.24 -3.23
CA ARG A 70 -7.03 6.39 -4.12
C ARG A 70 -7.20 6.02 -5.59
N ALA A 71 -6.68 4.87 -6.01
CA ALA A 71 -6.85 4.35 -7.37
C ALA A 71 -8.31 3.96 -7.65
N ALA A 72 -8.98 3.36 -6.68
CA ALA A 72 -10.37 2.92 -6.81
C ALA A 72 -11.37 4.08 -6.96
N GLU A 73 -11.05 5.25 -6.43
CA GLU A 73 -11.95 6.41 -6.50
C GLU A 73 -11.75 7.26 -7.76
N TYR A 74 -10.65 7.12 -8.51
CA TYR A 74 -10.45 7.93 -9.71
C TYR A 74 -11.57 7.67 -10.73
N PRO A 75 -12.11 8.75 -11.36
CA PRO A 75 -13.04 8.59 -12.47
C PRO A 75 -12.40 7.79 -13.61
N ALA A 76 -13.22 7.13 -14.42
CA ALA A 76 -12.74 6.28 -15.50
C ALA A 76 -11.93 7.09 -16.51
N LEU A 77 -10.73 6.60 -16.88
CA LEU A 77 -9.86 7.29 -17.84
C LEU A 77 -10.54 7.50 -19.20
N THR A 78 -11.49 6.63 -19.56
CA THR A 78 -12.31 6.76 -20.77
C THR A 78 -13.09 8.06 -20.83
N ASP A 79 -13.51 8.63 -19.70
CA ASP A 79 -14.25 9.89 -19.65
C ASP A 79 -13.36 11.07 -20.05
N TYR A 80 -12.08 11.02 -19.68
CA TYR A 80 -11.09 12.01 -20.13
C TYR A 80 -10.80 11.86 -21.63
N ILE A 81 -10.64 10.62 -22.12
CA ILE A 81 -10.40 10.36 -23.55
C ILE A 81 -11.57 10.87 -24.39
N ASP A 82 -12.81 10.58 -23.99
CA ASP A 82 -14.02 11.06 -24.66
C ASP A 82 -14.10 12.59 -24.66
N ALA A 83 -13.74 13.24 -23.55
CA ALA A 83 -13.63 14.69 -23.49
C ALA A 83 -12.62 15.27 -24.50
N GLN A 84 -11.45 14.64 -24.65
CA GLN A 84 -10.45 15.06 -25.65
C GLN A 84 -10.97 14.87 -27.09
N VAL A 85 -11.65 13.75 -27.37
CA VAL A 85 -12.25 13.49 -28.69
C VAL A 85 -13.30 14.56 -29.01
N LYS A 86 -14.18 14.87 -28.06
CA LYS A 86 -15.19 15.94 -28.20
C LYS A 86 -14.58 17.30 -28.48
N LYS A 87 -13.50 17.66 -27.78
CA LYS A 87 -12.75 18.91 -28.02
C LYS A 87 -12.14 19.00 -29.41
N ALA A 88 -11.82 17.88 -30.04
CA ALA A 88 -11.28 17.82 -31.41
C ALA A 88 -12.37 17.84 -32.50
N SER A 89 -13.66 17.78 -32.13
CA SER A 89 -14.78 17.84 -33.07
C SER A 89 -14.83 19.19 -33.81
N ASN A 90 -15.39 19.22 -35.02
CA ASN A 90 -15.67 20.47 -35.74
C ASN A 90 -17.00 21.13 -35.33
N ASP A 91 -17.80 20.46 -34.49
CA ASP A 91 -19.05 20.99 -33.96
C ASP A 91 -18.78 21.83 -32.67
N PRO A 92 -19.07 23.14 -32.67
CA PRO A 92 -18.83 24.01 -31.51
C PRO A 92 -19.55 23.55 -30.23
N VAL A 93 -20.73 22.93 -30.34
CA VAL A 93 -21.49 22.42 -29.19
C VAL A 93 -20.78 21.21 -28.60
N VAL A 94 -20.32 20.30 -29.45
CA VAL A 94 -19.56 19.11 -29.03
C VAL A 94 -18.23 19.52 -28.39
N GLN A 95 -17.54 20.51 -28.96
CA GLN A 95 -16.31 21.03 -28.36
C GLN A 95 -16.54 21.60 -26.95
N GLN A 96 -17.62 22.36 -26.76
CA GLN A 96 -17.97 22.93 -25.46
C GLN A 96 -18.28 21.83 -24.44
N ALA A 97 -19.07 20.82 -24.82
CA ALA A 97 -19.33 19.66 -23.98
C ALA A 97 -18.03 18.93 -23.59
N GLY A 98 -17.06 18.81 -24.51
CA GLY A 98 -15.75 18.25 -24.21
C GLY A 98 -14.95 19.05 -23.18
N ARG A 99 -14.99 20.39 -23.24
CA ARG A 99 -14.34 21.26 -22.25
C ARG A 99 -14.95 21.11 -20.85
N GLU A 100 -16.28 21.04 -20.78
CA GLU A 100 -17.00 20.87 -19.51
C GLU A 100 -16.73 19.50 -18.90
N GLN A 101 -16.71 18.45 -19.71
CA GLN A 101 -16.40 17.09 -19.27
C GLN A 101 -14.96 16.95 -18.78
N GLU A 102 -13.99 17.56 -19.47
CA GLU A 102 -12.60 17.61 -19.00
C GLU A 102 -12.49 18.34 -17.65
N ALA A 103 -13.14 19.50 -17.51
CA ALA A 103 -13.13 20.26 -16.26
C ALA A 103 -13.72 19.44 -15.10
N ALA A 104 -14.84 18.75 -15.32
CA ALA A 104 -15.44 17.86 -14.34
C ALA A 104 -14.50 16.70 -13.95
N TYR A 105 -13.89 16.04 -14.93
CA TYR A 105 -12.92 14.95 -14.69
C TYR A 105 -11.73 15.42 -13.85
N LEU A 106 -11.13 16.57 -14.20
CA LEU A 106 -10.00 17.13 -13.48
C LEU A 106 -10.37 17.54 -12.05
N ASN A 107 -11.55 18.16 -11.86
CA ASN A 107 -12.03 18.52 -10.53
C ASN A 107 -12.25 17.29 -9.64
N ALA A 108 -12.90 16.24 -10.17
CA ALA A 108 -13.07 14.98 -9.46
C ALA A 108 -11.72 14.38 -9.06
N CYS A 109 -10.76 14.35 -9.98
CA CYS A 109 -9.39 13.90 -9.69
C CYS A 109 -8.75 14.73 -8.57
N LEU A 110 -8.84 16.07 -8.60
CA LEU A 110 -8.28 16.95 -7.58
C LEU A 110 -8.92 16.73 -6.21
N SER A 111 -10.24 16.56 -6.14
CA SER A 111 -10.93 16.23 -4.90
C SER A 111 -10.44 14.92 -4.28
N ILE A 112 -10.17 13.89 -5.10
CA ILE A 112 -9.58 12.64 -4.63
C ILE A 112 -8.15 12.86 -4.13
N LYS A 113 -7.35 13.70 -4.80
CA LYS A 113 -6.00 14.05 -4.32
C LYS A 113 -6.04 14.82 -2.99
N GLN A 114 -7.07 15.62 -2.73
CA GLN A 114 -7.27 16.32 -1.46
C GLN A 114 -7.76 15.38 -0.36
N LYS A 115 -8.65 14.43 -0.68
CA LYS A 115 -9.11 13.37 0.23
C LYS A 115 -7.98 12.41 0.58
N TYR A 116 -7.09 12.15 -0.39
CA TYR A 116 -5.92 11.30 -0.26
C TYR A 116 -4.62 12.06 -0.61
N PRO A 117 -4.14 12.98 0.24
CA PRO A 117 -2.88 13.68 0.01
C PRO A 117 -1.72 12.67 -0.04
N LYS A 118 -0.85 12.75 -1.06
CA LYS A 118 0.44 12.04 -0.95
C LYS A 118 1.11 12.68 0.24
N GLY A 119 1.30 11.95 1.35
CA GLY A 119 1.92 12.50 2.54
C GLY A 119 3.18 13.25 2.11
N ASP A 120 3.20 14.56 2.34
CA ASP A 120 4.46 15.27 2.35
C ASP A 120 5.29 14.57 3.42
N LYS A 121 6.54 14.26 3.08
CA LYS A 121 7.50 13.73 4.04
C LYS A 121 7.55 14.74 5.21
N SER A 122 6.89 14.42 6.31
CA SER A 122 7.11 15.05 7.62
C SER A 122 8.09 14.18 8.39
#